data_AF-A0A3N2M3N0-F1
#
_entry.id   AF-A0A3N2M3N0-F1
#
_cell.length_a   1.000
_cell.length_b   1.000
_cell.length_c   1.000
_cell.angle_alpha   90.00
_cell.angle_beta   90.00
_cell.angle_gamma   90.00
#
_symmetry.space_group_name_H-M   'P 1'
#
loop_
_entity.id
_entity.type
_entity.pdbx_description
1 polymer ?
#
loop_
_entity_poly.entity_id
_entity_poly.type
_entity_poly.pdbx_seq_one_letter_code
_entity_poly.pdbx_strand_id
1 'polypeptide(L)'
;MMMAVSCKDKEEPVHTLQFDVEGLKLSYDAITGAFDGDIPSEGSVFTIIGKGEYSNYVYVTSIIMRDDMEDGKDEKFELLPPGSEVSAIQRGEWGEIEYLTITPPYKIKFRISPNKGKTPRIINIRFGEGDNIGNINLRQSKDLNQEEIQWDYIFSSPVSTNDIFIGSRYLGIQNWNCSGNAPQIYPSAVFPASTFATTFDKEFVGEKNPITLYTDFSDPFMAEIKQPSMVNYIRFLKEMQASEEYVKEATPSLNRFRLADLGAPDNIKNVFSDNPRLADAFCEIIYQKTDVDKFKNWVVGEIIFKGLTVTMDSPGKEGLFVDGDVDKDDPVYVKSITYGASAYFVIGSNLGYDEIKVILTKPSLTDDVWEKLDKTALVLITSSSPDEEADLSTSYSSLSSFMEHPYDSGQYGYPIYCTGCYLDDNSFFHYLCEEYE
;
A
#
# COMPACT_ATOMS: atom_id res chain seq x y z
N MET A 1 -23.46 3.45 -28.91
CA MET A 1 -24.48 4.50 -28.70
C MET A 1 -25.58 3.99 -27.80
N MET A 2 -25.61 4.51 -26.59
CA MET A 2 -26.56 4.25 -25.51
C MET A 2 -27.50 5.46 -25.36
N MET A 3 -28.72 5.23 -24.84
CA MET A 3 -29.75 6.25 -24.70
C MET A 3 -30.33 6.26 -23.28
N ALA A 4 -30.21 7.39 -22.58
CA ALA A 4 -30.88 7.65 -21.31
C ALA A 4 -31.87 8.81 -21.44
N VAL A 5 -32.53 9.20 -20.36
CA VAL A 5 -33.46 10.34 -20.35
C VAL A 5 -33.11 11.33 -19.24
N SER A 6 -33.25 12.62 -19.53
CA SER A 6 -33.10 13.69 -18.53
C SER A 6 -33.88 14.94 -18.87
N CYS A 7 -34.17 15.76 -17.86
CA CYS A 7 -34.89 17.03 -17.97
C CYS A 7 -34.20 18.08 -17.11
N LYS A 8 -34.26 19.35 -17.48
CA LYS A 8 -33.66 20.41 -16.65
C LYS A 8 -34.35 20.56 -15.29
N ASP A 9 -35.68 20.48 -15.27
CA ASP A 9 -36.52 20.55 -14.08
C ASP A 9 -37.87 19.84 -14.31
N LYS A 10 -38.77 19.90 -13.31
CA LYS A 10 -40.12 19.29 -13.35
C LYS A 10 -41.06 19.90 -14.40
N GLU A 11 -40.73 21.08 -14.94
CA GLU A 11 -41.57 21.83 -15.86
C GLU A 11 -41.11 21.69 -17.32
N GLU A 12 -39.88 21.23 -17.57
CA GLU A 12 -39.34 20.98 -18.91
C GLU A 12 -39.62 19.56 -19.46
N PRO A 13 -39.71 19.40 -20.81
CA PRO A 13 -39.84 18.09 -21.45
C PRO A 13 -38.64 17.18 -21.17
N VAL A 14 -38.90 15.88 -21.07
CA VAL A 14 -37.84 14.87 -20.95
C VAL A 14 -37.14 14.70 -22.29
N HIS A 15 -35.82 14.82 -22.29
CA HIS A 15 -34.94 14.69 -23.44
C HIS A 15 -34.19 13.36 -23.43
N THR A 16 -33.94 12.78 -24.60
CA THR A 16 -33.09 11.60 -24.75
C THR A 16 -31.63 12.00 -24.78
N LEU A 17 -30.86 11.54 -23.79
CA LEU A 17 -29.41 11.68 -23.73
C LEU A 17 -28.75 10.58 -24.55
N GLN A 18 -27.85 10.93 -25.45
CA GLN A 18 -27.06 9.97 -26.20
C GLN A 18 -25.62 10.00 -25.71
N PHE A 19 -25.01 8.83 -25.53
CA PHE A 19 -23.61 8.72 -25.14
C PHE A 19 -22.99 7.41 -25.62
N ASP A 20 -21.66 7.40 -25.69
CA ASP A 20 -20.86 6.19 -25.92
C ASP A 20 -20.04 5.88 -24.66
N VAL A 21 -19.73 4.60 -24.48
CA VAL A 21 -18.85 4.11 -23.41
C VAL A 21 -17.70 3.32 -24.02
N GLU A 22 -16.48 3.75 -23.74
CA GLU A 22 -15.24 3.11 -24.16
C GLU A 22 -14.59 2.41 -22.95
N GLY A 23 -14.07 1.20 -23.13
CA GLY A 23 -13.39 0.45 -22.05
C GLY A 23 -14.31 -0.33 -21.11
N LEU A 24 -15.63 -0.23 -21.26
CA LEU A 24 -16.60 -0.95 -20.44
C LEU A 24 -17.79 -1.43 -21.27
N LYS A 25 -18.25 -2.65 -21.03
CA LYS A 25 -19.47 -3.21 -21.64
C LYS A 25 -20.63 -3.00 -20.68
N LEU A 26 -21.71 -2.43 -21.19
CA LEU A 26 -22.95 -2.22 -20.44
C LEU A 26 -24.14 -2.88 -21.16
N SER A 27 -25.11 -3.34 -20.39
CA SER A 27 -26.42 -3.80 -20.84
C SER A 27 -27.52 -2.90 -20.31
N TYR A 28 -28.53 -2.61 -21.13
CA TYR A 28 -29.68 -1.81 -20.69
C TYR A 28 -30.73 -2.69 -20.00
N ASP A 29 -31.13 -2.32 -18.80
CA ASP A 29 -32.26 -2.92 -18.09
C ASP A 29 -33.53 -2.07 -18.31
N ALA A 30 -34.49 -2.64 -19.04
CA ALA A 30 -35.76 -1.98 -19.35
C ALA A 30 -36.70 -1.86 -18.14
N ILE A 31 -36.48 -2.61 -17.06
CA ILE A 31 -37.31 -2.58 -15.84
C ILE A 31 -36.91 -1.37 -14.99
N THR A 32 -35.61 -1.20 -14.76
CA THR A 32 -35.08 -0.10 -13.94
C THR A 32 -34.80 1.17 -14.76
N GLY A 33 -34.67 1.04 -16.08
CA GLY A 33 -34.26 2.12 -16.97
C GLY A 33 -32.77 2.48 -16.84
N ALA A 34 -31.97 1.60 -16.22
CA ALA A 34 -30.54 1.80 -15.98
C ALA A 34 -29.66 1.00 -16.95
N PHE A 35 -28.37 1.32 -16.97
CA PHE A 35 -27.35 0.56 -17.67
C PHE A 35 -26.49 -0.20 -16.66
N ASP A 36 -26.50 -1.53 -16.73
CA ASP A 36 -25.75 -2.37 -15.81
C ASP A 36 -24.45 -2.86 -16.46
N GLY A 37 -23.40 -2.99 -15.65
CA GLY A 37 -22.12 -3.54 -16.08
C GLY A 37 -21.34 -4.19 -14.94
N ASP A 38 -20.42 -5.08 -15.30
CA ASP A 38 -19.50 -5.71 -14.35
C ASP A 38 -18.09 -5.15 -14.51
N ILE A 39 -17.42 -4.96 -13.37
CA ILE A 39 -16.02 -4.54 -13.28
C ILE A 39 -15.24 -5.60 -12.48
N PRO A 40 -14.01 -5.92 -12.89
CA PRO A 40 -13.22 -6.91 -12.17
C PRO A 40 -12.65 -6.35 -10.85
N SER A 41 -12.20 -7.23 -9.96
CA SER A 41 -11.77 -6.84 -8.61
C SER A 41 -10.55 -5.93 -8.61
N GLU A 42 -9.65 -6.03 -9.60
CA GLU A 42 -8.49 -5.16 -9.78
C GLU A 42 -8.82 -3.72 -10.19
N GLY A 43 -10.09 -3.41 -10.44
CA GLY A 43 -10.53 -2.10 -10.91
C GLY A 43 -10.61 -2.02 -12.43
N SER A 44 -10.95 -0.83 -12.95
CA SER A 44 -11.08 -0.62 -14.39
C SER A 44 -10.98 0.85 -14.75
N VAL A 45 -10.64 1.11 -16.01
CA VAL A 45 -10.64 2.44 -16.61
C VAL A 45 -11.58 2.45 -17.79
N PHE A 46 -12.54 3.37 -17.78
CA PHE A 46 -13.49 3.54 -18.88
C PHE A 46 -13.81 5.01 -19.10
N THR A 47 -14.47 5.33 -20.21
CA THR A 47 -14.77 6.71 -20.58
C THR A 47 -16.18 6.82 -21.14
N ILE A 48 -16.93 7.81 -20.67
CA ILE A 48 -18.25 8.19 -21.18
C ILE A 48 -18.09 9.41 -22.07
N ILE A 49 -18.74 9.40 -23.24
CA ILE A 49 -18.66 10.47 -24.23
C ILE A 49 -20.07 10.91 -24.60
N GLY A 50 -20.47 12.13 -24.22
CA GLY A 50 -21.75 12.72 -24.62
C GLY A 50 -21.86 12.90 -26.13
N LYS A 51 -23.05 12.65 -26.68
CA LYS A 51 -23.38 12.75 -28.12
C LYS A 51 -24.75 13.40 -28.34
N GLY A 52 -24.95 13.88 -29.56
CA GLY A 52 -26.24 14.43 -29.99
C GLY A 52 -26.56 15.83 -29.45
N GLU A 53 -27.79 16.25 -29.71
CA GLU A 53 -28.31 17.60 -29.45
C GLU A 53 -28.29 17.96 -27.95
N TYR A 54 -28.49 16.96 -27.08
CA TYR A 54 -28.57 17.11 -25.62
C TYR A 54 -27.31 16.64 -24.88
N SER A 55 -26.16 16.63 -25.56
CA SER A 55 -24.88 16.19 -24.99
C SER A 55 -24.38 17.07 -23.84
N ASN A 56 -24.89 18.29 -23.70
CA ASN A 56 -24.65 19.19 -22.57
C ASN A 56 -25.23 18.68 -21.25
N TYR A 57 -26.19 17.76 -21.28
CA TYR A 57 -26.72 17.12 -20.08
C TYR A 57 -26.00 15.80 -19.73
N VAL A 58 -25.02 15.35 -20.51
CA VAL A 58 -24.25 14.13 -20.19
C VAL A 58 -23.07 14.49 -19.28
N TYR A 59 -23.37 14.93 -18.06
CA TYR A 59 -22.41 15.15 -16.98
C TYR A 59 -22.82 14.37 -15.75
N VAL A 60 -21.86 13.96 -14.93
CA VAL A 60 -22.13 13.23 -13.69
C VAL A 60 -22.71 14.20 -12.68
N THR A 61 -23.91 13.89 -12.16
CA THR A 61 -24.54 14.63 -11.06
C THR A 61 -24.34 13.98 -9.72
N SER A 62 -24.23 12.65 -9.68
CA SER A 62 -23.82 11.98 -8.45
C SER A 62 -23.20 10.61 -8.67
N ILE A 63 -22.37 10.21 -7.72
CA ILE A 63 -21.94 8.82 -7.55
C ILE A 63 -22.34 8.34 -6.17
N ILE A 64 -22.92 7.14 -6.12
CA ILE A 64 -23.28 6.45 -4.88
C ILE A 64 -22.56 5.10 -4.85
N MET A 65 -21.77 4.89 -3.80
CA MET A 65 -21.04 3.66 -3.56
C MET A 65 -21.72 2.87 -2.44
N ARG A 66 -21.91 1.57 -2.64
CA ARG A 66 -22.50 0.66 -1.65
C ARG A 66 -21.73 -0.66 -1.59
N ASP A 67 -21.48 -1.13 -0.39
CA ASP A 67 -21.17 -2.54 -0.18
C ASP A 67 -22.50 -3.33 -0.20
N ASP A 68 -22.49 -4.56 -0.72
CA ASP A 68 -23.68 -5.41 -0.89
C ASP A 68 -24.35 -5.85 0.45
N MET A 69 -23.99 -5.22 1.58
CA MET A 69 -24.58 -5.43 2.90
C MET A 69 -25.63 -4.35 3.19
N GLU A 70 -26.84 -4.78 3.54
CA GLU A 70 -28.06 -3.96 3.78
C GLU A 70 -27.94 -2.84 4.85
N ASP A 71 -26.78 -2.60 5.47
CA ASP A 71 -26.61 -1.68 6.61
C ASP A 71 -25.41 -0.69 6.53
N GLY A 72 -24.78 -0.50 5.36
CA GLY A 72 -23.56 0.32 5.20
C GLY A 72 -23.78 1.80 4.83
N LYS A 73 -22.90 2.69 5.33
CA LYS A 73 -22.88 4.15 5.07
C LYS A 73 -22.76 4.44 3.55
N ASP A 74 -23.81 5.01 2.95
CA ASP A 74 -23.76 5.51 1.57
C ASP A 74 -22.73 6.65 1.47
N GLU A 75 -21.65 6.45 0.71
CA GLU A 75 -20.86 7.59 0.24
C GLU A 75 -21.52 8.18 -1.00
N LYS A 76 -21.98 9.44 -0.85
CA LYS A 76 -22.64 10.19 -1.91
C LYS A 76 -21.81 11.41 -2.26
N PHE A 77 -21.41 11.50 -3.52
CA PHE A 77 -20.79 12.69 -4.08
C PHE A 77 -21.80 13.37 -4.99
N GLU A 78 -22.14 14.62 -4.70
CA GLU A 78 -22.93 15.47 -5.61
C GLU A 78 -21.99 16.34 -6.43
N LEU A 79 -22.17 16.35 -7.75
CA LEU A 79 -21.29 17.03 -8.68
C LEU A 79 -22.08 18.05 -9.49
N LEU A 80 -21.53 19.27 -9.60
CA LEU A 80 -22.02 20.28 -10.53
C LEU A 80 -21.34 20.08 -11.89
N PRO A 81 -21.97 20.53 -12.99
CA PRO A 81 -21.35 20.49 -14.31
C PRO A 81 -20.03 21.28 -14.34
N PRO A 82 -19.03 20.84 -15.14
CA PRO A 82 -17.77 21.57 -15.30
C PRO A 82 -18.03 23.01 -15.77
N GLY A 83 -17.42 23.98 -15.06
CA GLY A 83 -17.55 25.42 -15.35
C GLY A 83 -18.24 26.25 -14.26
N SER A 84 -18.78 25.62 -13.21
CA SER A 84 -19.47 26.30 -12.09
C SER A 84 -18.74 26.16 -10.75
N GLU A 85 -17.41 26.34 -10.72
CA GLU A 85 -16.53 26.27 -9.52
C GLU A 85 -16.07 24.87 -9.06
N VAL A 86 -16.32 23.79 -9.81
CA VAL A 86 -15.87 22.42 -9.46
C VAL A 86 -14.55 22.06 -10.16
N SER A 87 -13.63 21.39 -9.44
CA SER A 87 -12.42 20.78 -10.01
C SER A 87 -12.76 19.82 -11.15
N ALA A 88 -12.00 19.86 -12.26
CA ALA A 88 -12.16 18.94 -13.38
C ALA A 88 -11.88 17.47 -12.98
N ILE A 89 -11.23 17.25 -11.85
CA ILE A 89 -10.88 15.94 -11.30
C ILE A 89 -11.50 15.80 -9.91
N GLN A 90 -12.14 14.67 -9.66
CA GLN A 90 -12.73 14.29 -8.38
C GLN A 90 -12.18 12.93 -7.96
N ARG A 91 -11.76 12.81 -6.71
CA ARG A 91 -11.11 11.61 -6.16
C ARG A 91 -11.80 11.15 -4.88
N GLY A 92 -11.82 9.84 -4.67
CA GLY A 92 -12.23 9.19 -3.44
C GLY A 92 -11.56 7.83 -3.32
N GLU A 93 -11.80 7.11 -2.21
CA GLU A 93 -11.22 5.77 -2.00
C GLU A 93 -11.62 4.79 -3.12
N TRP A 94 -12.79 5.00 -3.71
CA TRP A 94 -13.32 4.21 -4.82
C TRP A 94 -12.63 4.45 -6.16
N GLY A 95 -11.89 5.55 -6.33
CA GLY A 95 -11.27 5.91 -7.60
C GLY A 95 -11.30 7.39 -7.95
N GLU A 96 -11.32 7.67 -9.25
CA GLU A 96 -11.23 9.02 -9.81
C GLU A 96 -12.20 9.21 -10.98
N ILE A 97 -12.81 10.40 -11.05
CA ILE A 97 -13.47 10.93 -12.25
C ILE A 97 -12.65 12.11 -12.76
N GLU A 98 -12.39 12.13 -14.06
CA GLU A 98 -11.71 13.21 -14.75
C GLU A 98 -12.57 13.67 -15.94
N TYR A 99 -12.99 14.94 -15.93
CA TYR A 99 -13.58 15.59 -17.09
C TYR A 99 -12.47 15.98 -18.07
N LEU A 100 -12.36 15.21 -19.16
CA LEU A 100 -11.39 15.45 -20.24
C LEU A 100 -11.77 16.67 -21.10
N THR A 101 -13.00 17.17 -20.98
CA THR A 101 -13.48 18.38 -21.63
C THR A 101 -14.28 19.22 -20.63
N ILE A 102 -13.98 20.51 -20.53
CA ILE A 102 -14.65 21.44 -19.61
C ILE A 102 -15.89 22.13 -20.22
N THR A 103 -16.20 21.85 -21.48
CA THR A 103 -17.41 22.30 -22.17
C THR A 103 -18.08 21.12 -22.89
N PRO A 104 -19.42 21.14 -23.08
CA PRO A 104 -20.12 20.13 -23.86
C PRO A 104 -19.62 20.01 -25.30
N PRO A 105 -19.66 18.81 -25.92
CA PRO A 105 -20.06 17.53 -25.33
C PRO A 105 -19.01 17.03 -24.32
N TYR A 106 -19.47 16.61 -23.14
CA TYR A 106 -18.55 16.17 -22.11
C TYR A 106 -17.94 14.79 -22.43
N LYS A 107 -16.62 14.69 -22.23
CA LYS A 107 -15.87 13.44 -22.20
C LYS A 107 -15.36 13.22 -20.79
N ILE A 108 -15.75 12.10 -20.18
CA ILE A 108 -15.59 11.85 -18.75
C ILE A 108 -14.91 10.51 -18.58
N LYS A 109 -13.72 10.51 -18.01
CA LYS A 109 -12.93 9.32 -17.74
C LYS A 109 -13.13 8.90 -16.29
N PHE A 110 -13.31 7.60 -16.09
CA PHE A 110 -13.43 6.98 -14.79
C PHE A 110 -12.25 6.03 -14.61
N ARG A 111 -11.62 6.08 -13.44
CA ARG A 111 -10.66 5.10 -12.97
C ARG A 111 -11.17 4.55 -11.64
N ILE A 112 -11.69 3.33 -11.67
CA ILE A 112 -12.20 2.64 -10.48
C ILE A 112 -11.04 1.89 -9.82
N SER A 113 -10.79 2.15 -8.54
CA SER A 113 -9.76 1.47 -7.74
C SER A 113 -10.10 -0.02 -7.54
N PRO A 114 -9.10 -0.87 -7.25
CA PRO A 114 -9.36 -2.26 -6.86
C PRO A 114 -10.37 -2.37 -5.70
N ASN A 115 -11.26 -3.36 -5.77
CA ASN A 115 -12.12 -3.74 -4.65
C ASN A 115 -11.38 -4.78 -3.79
N LYS A 116 -10.79 -4.29 -2.70
CA LYS A 116 -10.14 -5.11 -1.67
C LYS A 116 -11.12 -5.58 -0.58
N GLY A 117 -12.38 -5.17 -0.66
CA GLY A 117 -13.41 -5.52 0.31
C GLY A 117 -13.86 -6.97 0.24
N LYS A 118 -14.41 -7.48 1.35
CA LYS A 118 -14.87 -8.87 1.50
C LYS A 118 -16.17 -9.16 0.73
N THR A 119 -16.82 -8.13 0.18
CA THR A 119 -18.07 -8.22 -0.58
C THR A 119 -17.96 -7.49 -1.93
N PRO A 120 -18.80 -7.84 -2.93
CA PRO A 120 -18.91 -7.05 -4.14
C PRO A 120 -19.30 -5.60 -3.81
N ARG A 121 -18.73 -4.67 -4.57
CA ARG A 121 -19.00 -3.24 -4.44
C ARG A 121 -19.93 -2.79 -5.57
N ILE A 122 -20.99 -2.07 -5.24
CA ILE A 122 -21.94 -1.51 -6.20
C ILE A 122 -21.66 -0.01 -6.38
N ILE A 123 -21.49 0.41 -7.63
CA ILE A 123 -21.18 1.79 -8.01
C ILE A 123 -22.32 2.32 -8.88
N ASN A 124 -23.05 3.31 -8.40
CA ASN A 124 -24.15 3.91 -9.13
C ASN A 124 -23.73 5.29 -9.62
N ILE A 125 -23.63 5.46 -10.93
CA ILE A 125 -23.26 6.71 -11.58
C ILE A 125 -24.53 7.32 -12.17
N ARG A 126 -24.81 8.55 -11.76
CA ARG A 126 -25.96 9.32 -12.23
C ARG A 126 -25.51 10.47 -13.09
N PHE A 127 -26.18 10.67 -14.22
CA PHE A 127 -25.89 11.74 -15.15
C PHE A 127 -27.17 12.37 -15.72
N GLY A 128 -27.08 13.65 -16.07
CA GLY A 128 -28.27 14.47 -16.39
C GLY A 128 -28.70 15.35 -15.24
N GLU A 129 -29.61 16.26 -15.53
CA GLU A 129 -30.21 17.22 -14.59
C GLU A 129 -31.63 16.76 -14.18
N GLY A 130 -32.21 17.38 -13.14
CA GLY A 130 -33.62 17.25 -12.76
C GLY A 130 -34.04 15.91 -12.12
N ASP A 131 -35.35 15.60 -12.22
CA ASP A 131 -35.98 14.44 -11.59
C ASP A 131 -35.73 13.12 -12.34
N ASN A 132 -35.47 13.20 -13.65
CA ASN A 132 -35.14 12.05 -14.47
C ASN A 132 -33.65 12.11 -14.79
N ILE A 133 -32.90 11.13 -14.30
CA ILE A 133 -31.45 11.03 -14.51
C ILE A 133 -31.13 9.67 -15.11
N GLY A 134 -30.15 9.64 -16.01
CA GLY A 134 -29.57 8.40 -16.49
C GLY A 134 -28.77 7.72 -15.38
N ASN A 135 -28.88 6.40 -15.27
CA ASN A 135 -28.16 5.61 -14.29
C ASN A 135 -27.27 4.59 -14.99
N ILE A 136 -26.02 4.47 -14.54
CA ILE A 136 -25.14 3.33 -14.79
C ILE A 136 -24.86 2.66 -13.46
N ASN A 137 -25.22 1.37 -13.32
CA ASN A 137 -24.93 0.58 -12.13
C ASN A 137 -23.82 -0.41 -12.44
N LEU A 138 -22.75 -0.36 -11.66
CA LEU A 138 -21.60 -1.22 -11.86
C LEU A 138 -21.46 -2.13 -10.67
N ARG A 139 -21.39 -3.43 -10.92
CA ARG A 139 -21.04 -4.41 -9.90
C ARG A 139 -19.57 -4.75 -10.04
N GLN A 140 -18.78 -4.37 -9.04
CA GLN A 140 -17.39 -4.75 -8.96
C GLN A 140 -17.25 -6.02 -8.12
N SER A 141 -16.67 -7.06 -8.71
CA SER A 141 -16.42 -8.31 -7.99
C SER A 141 -15.49 -8.08 -6.80
N LYS A 142 -15.65 -8.87 -5.73
CA LYS A 142 -14.64 -8.96 -4.68
C LYS A 142 -13.41 -9.70 -5.19
N ASP A 143 -12.25 -9.45 -4.61
CA ASP A 143 -11.09 -10.30 -4.85
C ASP A 143 -11.34 -11.68 -4.23
N LEU A 144 -11.48 -12.70 -5.08
CA LEU A 144 -11.71 -14.09 -4.67
C LEU A 144 -10.41 -14.82 -4.28
N ASN A 145 -9.24 -14.21 -4.54
CA ASN A 145 -7.94 -14.84 -4.30
C ASN A 145 -7.29 -14.42 -2.97
N GLN A 146 -7.87 -13.45 -2.25
CA GLN A 146 -7.41 -13.05 -0.93
C GLN A 146 -8.26 -13.72 0.16
N GLU A 147 -7.97 -14.98 0.48
CA GLU A 147 -8.12 -15.39 1.89
C GLU A 147 -7.06 -14.60 2.67
N GLU A 148 -7.52 -13.53 3.31
CA GLU A 148 -6.71 -12.68 4.17
C GLU A 148 -6.13 -13.53 5.30
N ILE A 149 -4.80 -13.61 5.35
CA ILE A 149 -4.08 -14.34 6.39
C ILE A 149 -4.46 -13.74 7.75
N GLN A 150 -5.04 -14.57 8.62
CA GLN A 150 -5.45 -14.14 9.96
C GLN A 150 -4.23 -14.20 10.89
N TRP A 151 -3.66 -13.03 11.17
CA TRP A 151 -2.46 -12.91 12.01
C TRP A 151 -2.80 -12.94 13.50
N ASP A 152 -2.15 -13.84 14.21
CA ASP A 152 -2.01 -13.77 15.66
C ASP A 152 -0.78 -12.94 16.03
N TYR A 153 -1.02 -11.75 16.57
CA TYR A 153 0.04 -10.90 17.10
C TYR A 153 0.51 -11.44 18.45
N ILE A 154 1.68 -12.07 18.45
CA ILE A 154 2.37 -12.54 19.66
C ILE A 154 2.91 -11.33 20.44
N PHE A 155 3.49 -10.40 19.71
CA PHE A 155 3.99 -9.14 20.23
C PHE A 155 3.78 -8.05 19.19
N SER A 156 3.32 -6.88 19.64
CA SER A 156 3.25 -5.68 18.81
C SER A 156 3.48 -4.46 19.69
N SER A 157 4.48 -3.67 19.34
CA SER A 157 4.67 -2.33 19.89
C SER A 157 3.81 -1.35 19.09
N PRO A 158 3.20 -0.33 19.72
CA PRO A 158 2.46 0.70 19.00
C PRO A 158 3.30 1.29 17.86
N VAL A 159 2.70 1.33 16.67
CA VAL A 159 3.26 1.97 15.49
C VAL A 159 2.38 3.19 15.21
N SER A 160 2.98 4.30 14.77
CA SER A 160 2.22 5.50 14.43
C SER A 160 1.28 5.19 13.28
N THR A 161 0.06 5.72 13.28
CA THR A 161 -0.87 5.61 12.14
C THR A 161 -0.34 6.28 10.86
N ASN A 162 0.76 7.03 10.98
CA ASN A 162 1.44 7.69 9.87
C ASN A 162 2.60 6.85 9.31
N ASP A 163 3.05 5.81 10.03
CA ASP A 163 4.11 4.93 9.58
C ASP A 163 3.55 3.96 8.54
N ILE A 164 4.14 3.99 7.34
CA ILE A 164 3.78 3.08 6.25
C ILE A 164 4.83 1.98 6.18
N PHE A 165 4.40 0.72 6.32
CA PHE A 165 5.28 -0.43 6.20
C PHE A 165 5.72 -0.67 4.76
N ILE A 166 7.03 -0.80 4.54
CA ILE A 166 7.66 -1.07 3.24
C ILE A 166 8.67 -2.23 3.31
N GLY A 167 8.85 -2.84 4.49
CA GLY A 167 9.94 -3.78 4.78
C GLY A 167 9.96 -5.08 3.96
N SER A 168 8.83 -5.49 3.38
CA SER A 168 8.76 -6.62 2.44
C SER A 168 8.74 -6.19 0.97
N ARG A 169 8.37 -4.93 0.68
CA ARG A 169 7.94 -4.50 -0.65
C ARG A 169 9.04 -4.54 -1.69
N TYR A 170 10.27 -4.30 -1.27
CA TYR A 170 11.44 -4.20 -2.15
C TYR A 170 12.54 -5.20 -1.81
N LEU A 171 12.20 -6.17 -0.97
CA LEU A 171 13.11 -7.21 -0.53
C LEU A 171 13.24 -8.27 -1.61
N GLY A 172 14.49 -8.66 -1.89
CA GLY A 172 14.85 -9.82 -2.70
C GLY A 172 15.36 -10.98 -1.87
N ILE A 173 15.71 -12.09 -2.52
CA ILE A 173 16.38 -13.23 -1.88
C ILE A 173 17.65 -13.54 -2.65
N GLN A 174 18.77 -13.57 -1.92
CA GLN A 174 20.09 -13.73 -2.52
C GLN A 174 20.17 -15.03 -3.35
N ASN A 175 20.63 -14.92 -4.60
CA ASN A 175 20.76 -16.02 -5.57
C ASN A 175 19.44 -16.61 -6.10
N TRP A 176 18.31 -15.91 -5.93
CA TRP A 176 17.01 -16.30 -6.50
C TRP A 176 16.54 -15.31 -7.56
N ASN A 177 15.55 -15.72 -8.36
CA ASN A 177 14.97 -14.89 -9.42
C ASN A 177 14.00 -13.82 -8.85
N CYS A 178 14.44 -13.11 -7.82
CA CYS A 178 13.76 -12.02 -7.14
C CYS A 178 14.82 -11.04 -6.60
N SER A 179 15.45 -10.28 -7.48
CA SER A 179 16.44 -9.28 -7.06
C SER A 179 15.77 -8.20 -6.21
N GLY A 180 16.43 -7.87 -5.09
CA GLY A 180 16.08 -6.71 -4.29
C GLY A 180 16.24 -5.44 -5.12
N ASN A 181 15.36 -4.47 -4.88
CA ASN A 181 15.47 -3.15 -5.48
C ASN A 181 14.85 -2.12 -4.53
N ALA A 182 15.52 -1.86 -3.41
CA ALA A 182 15.08 -0.88 -2.43
C ALA A 182 14.94 0.48 -3.10
N PRO A 183 13.87 1.20 -2.75
CA PRO A 183 13.56 2.43 -3.43
C PRO A 183 14.65 3.44 -3.02
N GLN A 184 15.07 4.27 -3.96
CA GLN A 184 16.05 5.32 -3.70
C GLN A 184 15.37 6.46 -2.92
N ILE A 185 15.02 6.19 -1.67
CA ILE A 185 14.33 7.11 -0.77
C ILE A 185 15.29 7.70 0.25
N TYR A 186 15.05 8.96 0.57
CA TYR A 186 15.75 9.68 1.61
C TYR A 186 14.81 10.77 2.16
N PRO A 187 14.94 11.21 3.42
CA PRO A 187 14.16 12.33 3.92
C PRO A 187 14.37 13.55 3.01
N SER A 188 13.28 14.19 2.59
CA SER A 188 13.15 15.23 1.54
C SER A 188 13.05 14.78 0.08
N ALA A 189 13.17 13.49 -0.22
CA ALA A 189 12.78 12.99 -1.54
C ALA A 189 11.27 13.23 -1.73
N VAL A 190 10.87 13.69 -2.92
CA VAL A 190 9.48 14.10 -3.19
C VAL A 190 8.94 13.29 -4.36
N PHE A 191 7.79 12.68 -4.20
CA PHE A 191 7.16 11.83 -5.20
C PHE A 191 5.69 12.21 -5.39
N PRO A 192 5.09 11.92 -6.55
CA PRO A 192 3.63 11.97 -6.70
C PRO A 192 2.96 11.09 -5.63
N ALA A 193 1.82 11.55 -5.07
CA ALA A 193 1.03 10.75 -4.14
C ALA A 193 0.70 9.34 -4.69
N SER A 194 0.52 9.22 -6.01
CA SER A 194 0.22 7.94 -6.68
C SER A 194 1.37 6.92 -6.67
N THR A 195 2.62 7.36 -6.54
CA THR A 195 3.81 6.49 -6.49
C THR A 195 4.40 6.39 -5.09
N PHE A 196 3.99 7.26 -4.16
CA PHE A 196 4.46 7.25 -2.78
C PHE A 196 4.08 5.95 -2.06
N ALA A 197 5.03 5.39 -1.31
CA ALA A 197 4.98 4.07 -0.70
C ALA A 197 4.86 2.89 -1.68
N THR A 198 4.37 3.05 -2.92
CA THR A 198 4.16 1.96 -3.88
C THR A 198 5.39 1.61 -4.71
N THR A 199 5.89 2.56 -5.48
CA THR A 199 7.02 2.37 -6.41
C THR A 199 8.13 3.37 -6.13
N PHE A 200 7.80 4.51 -5.52
CA PHE A 200 8.68 5.67 -5.41
C PHE A 200 9.29 6.09 -6.77
N ASP A 201 8.50 5.93 -7.84
CA ASP A 201 8.90 6.37 -9.18
C ASP A 201 8.63 7.87 -9.36
N LYS A 202 9.38 8.47 -10.28
CA LYS A 202 9.25 9.87 -10.72
C LYS A 202 9.46 10.88 -9.59
N GLU A 203 10.59 10.79 -8.89
CA GLU A 203 10.97 11.83 -7.95
C GLU A 203 10.91 13.22 -8.62
N PHE A 204 10.28 14.19 -7.96
CA PHE A 204 10.37 15.59 -8.33
C PHE A 204 11.78 16.10 -8.02
N VAL A 205 12.58 16.22 -9.08
CA VAL A 205 13.96 16.71 -9.01
C VAL A 205 13.96 18.24 -9.11
N GLY A 206 14.60 18.89 -8.15
CA GLY A 206 14.75 20.35 -8.09
C GLY A 206 15.74 20.75 -6.99
N GLU A 207 16.19 22.00 -7.03
CA GLU A 207 17.05 22.54 -5.96
C GLU A 207 16.22 22.66 -4.67
N LYS A 208 16.73 22.09 -3.57
CA LYS A 208 16.04 22.03 -2.28
C LYS A 208 16.74 22.93 -1.26
N ASN A 209 15.95 23.61 -0.43
CA ASN A 209 16.45 24.34 0.73
C ASN A 209 17.15 23.38 1.71
N PRO A 210 18.12 23.85 2.52
CA PRO A 210 18.75 23.03 3.56
C PRO A 210 17.72 22.38 4.50
N ILE A 211 17.99 21.14 4.90
CA ILE A 211 17.14 20.42 5.88
C ILE A 211 17.98 20.00 7.09
N THR A 212 17.36 20.00 8.26
CA THR A 212 17.91 19.36 9.45
C THR A 212 17.36 17.96 9.57
N LEU A 213 18.24 16.98 9.75
CA LEU A 213 17.88 15.60 10.07
C LEU A 213 18.23 15.29 11.52
N TYR A 214 17.41 14.45 12.14
CA TYR A 214 17.63 13.97 13.50
C TYR A 214 17.17 12.52 13.66
N THR A 215 17.83 11.79 14.57
CA THR A 215 17.44 10.42 14.95
C THR A 215 16.45 10.42 16.12
N ASP A 216 15.79 9.29 16.34
CA ASP A 216 14.87 9.05 17.47
C ASP A 216 15.59 8.54 18.74
N PHE A 217 16.91 8.71 18.81
CA PHE A 217 17.69 8.44 20.02
C PHE A 217 17.28 9.37 21.16
N SER A 218 17.50 8.92 22.38
CA SER A 218 17.30 9.70 23.61
C SER A 218 18.20 10.94 23.60
N ASP A 219 19.42 10.80 23.09
CA ASP A 219 20.30 11.90 22.66
C ASP A 219 20.42 11.91 21.12
N PRO A 220 19.59 12.70 20.41
CA PRO A 220 19.50 12.66 18.96
C PRO A 220 20.81 13.04 18.26
N PHE A 221 21.25 12.22 17.31
CA PHE A 221 22.24 12.66 16.33
C PHE A 221 21.57 13.63 15.36
N MET A 222 22.05 14.86 15.29
CA MET A 222 21.45 15.92 14.49
C MET A 222 22.47 16.52 13.52
N ALA A 223 22.09 16.70 12.26
CA ALA A 223 22.92 17.42 11.30
C ALA A 223 22.09 18.09 10.20
N GLU A 224 22.61 19.22 9.71
CA GLU A 224 22.06 19.94 8.56
C GLU A 224 22.65 19.38 7.25
N ILE A 225 21.78 19.03 6.31
CA ILE A 225 22.14 18.77 4.92
C ILE A 225 21.84 20.01 4.09
N LYS A 226 22.89 20.73 3.70
CA LYS A 226 22.80 21.98 2.91
C LYS A 226 22.26 21.80 1.49
N GLN A 227 22.47 20.61 0.92
CA GLN A 227 22.04 20.27 -0.45
C GLN A 227 21.36 18.90 -0.41
N PRO A 228 20.06 18.83 -0.09
CA PRO A 228 19.37 17.56 0.07
C PRO A 228 19.43 16.69 -1.19
N SER A 229 19.98 15.49 -1.04
CA SER A 229 20.11 14.48 -2.09
C SER A 229 20.40 13.12 -1.45
N MET A 230 20.14 12.03 -2.17
CA MET A 230 20.49 10.67 -1.72
C MET A 230 21.97 10.55 -1.33
N VAL A 231 22.88 11.17 -2.10
CA VAL A 231 24.33 11.12 -1.82
C VAL A 231 24.67 11.80 -0.50
N ASN A 232 24.12 12.98 -0.23
CA ASN A 232 24.36 13.68 1.03
C ASN A 232 23.64 13.01 2.21
N TYR A 233 22.52 12.34 1.96
CA TYR A 233 21.86 11.52 2.97
C TYR A 233 22.67 10.27 3.34
N ILE A 234 23.25 9.57 2.36
CA ILE A 234 24.17 8.46 2.63
C ILE A 234 25.36 8.93 3.48
N ARG A 235 25.85 10.16 3.24
CA ARG A 235 26.90 10.75 4.07
C ARG A 235 26.43 11.01 5.50
N PHE A 236 25.22 11.55 5.68
CA PHE A 236 24.59 11.70 7.00
C PHE A 236 24.53 10.35 7.74
N LEU A 237 24.06 9.29 7.08
CA LEU A 237 23.97 7.95 7.68
C LEU A 237 25.34 7.42 8.13
N LYS A 238 26.40 7.64 7.32
CA LYS A 238 27.77 7.24 7.68
C LYS A 238 28.33 8.03 8.87
N GLU A 239 28.06 9.32 8.93
CA GLU A 239 28.47 10.17 10.05
C GLU A 239 27.71 9.79 11.33
N MET A 240 26.40 9.54 11.22
CA MET A 240 25.54 9.05 12.30
C MET A 240 26.02 7.69 12.82
N GLN A 241 26.30 6.72 11.95
CA GLN A 241 26.78 5.39 12.32
C GLN A 241 28.15 5.43 13.05
N ALA A 242 28.97 6.46 12.79
CA ALA A 242 30.25 6.67 13.46
C ALA A 242 30.16 7.50 14.75
N SER A 243 28.96 8.00 15.09
CA SER A 243 28.72 8.89 16.24
C SER A 243 28.70 8.13 17.58
N GLU A 244 28.90 8.84 18.69
CA GLU A 244 28.79 8.23 20.02
C GLU A 244 27.33 7.90 20.35
N GLU A 245 26.40 8.72 19.85
CA GLU A 245 24.96 8.60 19.97
C GLU A 245 24.51 7.24 19.44
N TYR A 246 24.96 6.89 18.22
CA TYR A 246 24.69 5.58 17.64
C TYR A 246 25.28 4.45 18.46
N VAL A 247 26.56 4.53 18.84
CA VAL A 247 27.21 3.45 19.62
C VAL A 247 26.51 3.19 20.96
N LYS A 248 25.91 4.22 21.58
CA LYS A 248 25.17 4.10 22.85
C LYS A 248 23.76 3.53 22.66
N GLU A 249 23.08 3.85 21.56
CA GLU A 249 21.65 3.61 21.39
C GLU A 249 21.27 2.64 20.27
N ALA A 250 22.22 2.11 19.48
CA ALA A 250 21.99 1.19 18.36
C ALA A 250 21.53 -0.23 18.77
N THR A 251 20.72 -0.34 19.81
CA THR A 251 20.08 -1.61 20.20
C THR A 251 18.69 -1.69 19.56
N PRO A 252 18.47 -2.61 18.61
CA PRO A 252 17.15 -2.81 18.03
C PRO A 252 16.13 -3.22 19.08
N SER A 253 14.90 -2.72 18.91
CA SER A 253 13.76 -3.13 19.69
C SER A 253 12.85 -4.02 18.86
N LEU A 254 12.38 -5.13 19.45
CA LEU A 254 11.31 -5.91 18.84
C LEU A 254 10.10 -5.00 18.66
N ASN A 255 9.61 -4.90 17.43
CA ASN A 255 8.45 -4.10 17.10
C ASN A 255 7.24 -4.97 16.81
N ARG A 256 7.43 -6.10 16.14
CA ARG A 256 6.34 -7.00 15.76
C ARG A 256 6.82 -8.44 15.75
N PHE A 257 6.03 -9.33 16.32
CA PHE A 257 6.14 -10.77 16.12
C PHE A 257 4.72 -11.31 15.97
N ARG A 258 4.42 -11.86 14.79
CA ARG A 258 3.10 -12.45 14.50
C ARG A 258 3.24 -13.78 13.79
N LEU A 259 2.25 -14.63 13.99
CA LEU A 259 2.14 -15.96 13.39
C LEU A 259 0.77 -16.09 12.72
N ALA A 260 0.65 -16.96 11.73
CA ALA A 260 -0.64 -17.32 11.16
C ALA A 260 -0.63 -18.75 10.63
N ASP A 261 -1.81 -19.35 10.59
CA ASP A 261 -2.02 -20.58 9.82
C ASP A 261 -2.01 -20.20 8.34
N LEU A 262 -1.05 -20.75 7.61
CA LEU A 262 -0.90 -20.52 6.18
C LEU A 262 -1.84 -21.43 5.38
N GLY A 263 -2.26 -22.56 5.96
CA GLY A 263 -3.05 -23.61 5.30
C GLY A 263 -2.24 -24.42 4.26
N ALA A 264 -1.68 -23.74 3.26
CA ALA A 264 -0.88 -24.35 2.19
C ALA A 264 0.27 -23.43 1.76
N PRO A 265 1.42 -23.95 1.30
CA PRO A 265 2.58 -23.15 0.87
C PRO A 265 2.23 -22.05 -0.14
N ASP A 266 1.34 -22.34 -1.09
CA ASP A 266 0.92 -21.39 -2.14
C ASP A 266 0.25 -20.12 -1.60
N ASN A 267 -0.28 -20.15 -0.37
CA ASN A 267 -0.90 -18.99 0.25
C ASN A 267 0.13 -17.95 0.72
N ILE A 268 1.43 -18.22 0.62
CA ILE A 268 2.49 -17.23 0.90
C ILE A 268 2.37 -15.99 0.00
N LYS A 269 1.73 -16.12 -1.17
CA LYS A 269 1.38 -14.99 -2.06
C LYS A 269 0.47 -13.95 -1.39
N ASN A 270 -0.34 -14.37 -0.42
CA ASN A 270 -1.24 -13.48 0.32
C ASN A 270 -0.49 -12.73 1.43
N VAL A 271 0.67 -13.23 1.86
CA VAL A 271 1.54 -12.56 2.84
C VAL A 271 2.31 -11.41 2.19
N PHE A 272 2.79 -11.61 0.97
CA PHE A 272 3.58 -10.61 0.22
C PHE A 272 2.80 -10.05 -0.98
N SER A 273 1.57 -9.62 -0.74
CA SER A 273 0.67 -9.12 -1.80
C SER A 273 1.22 -7.90 -2.55
N ASP A 274 2.10 -7.12 -1.92
CA ASP A 274 2.77 -5.95 -2.48
C ASP A 274 4.16 -6.23 -3.06
N ASN A 275 4.64 -7.48 -2.96
CA ASN A 275 5.85 -7.96 -3.63
C ASN A 275 5.65 -9.37 -4.22
N PRO A 276 4.94 -9.49 -5.36
CA PRO A 276 4.63 -10.78 -5.98
C PRO A 276 5.87 -11.60 -6.35
N ARG A 277 6.98 -10.93 -6.73
CA ARG A 277 8.24 -11.62 -7.08
C ARG A 277 8.87 -12.31 -5.89
N LEU A 278 8.90 -11.64 -4.73
CA LEU A 278 9.34 -12.25 -3.48
C LEU A 278 8.42 -13.41 -3.10
N ALA A 279 7.11 -13.23 -3.23
CA ALA A 279 6.13 -14.26 -2.89
C ALA A 279 6.32 -15.52 -3.75
N ASP A 280 6.44 -15.37 -5.07
CA ASP A 280 6.67 -16.47 -6.01
C ASP A 280 7.99 -17.19 -5.71
N ALA A 281 9.07 -16.44 -5.51
CA ALA A 281 10.37 -17.01 -5.18
C ALA A 281 10.36 -17.74 -3.83
N PHE A 282 9.72 -17.17 -2.81
CA PHE A 282 9.64 -17.80 -1.49
C PHE A 282 8.78 -19.07 -1.54
N CYS A 283 7.70 -19.06 -2.30
CA CYS A 283 6.91 -20.26 -2.60
C CYS A 283 7.79 -21.36 -3.22
N GLU A 284 8.54 -21.02 -4.27
CA GLU A 284 9.46 -21.96 -4.94
C GLU A 284 10.51 -22.52 -3.96
N ILE A 285 11.09 -21.67 -3.11
CA ILE A 285 12.05 -22.09 -2.08
C ILE A 285 11.40 -23.09 -1.11
N ILE A 286 10.17 -22.84 -0.66
CA ILE A 286 9.46 -23.76 0.25
C ILE A 286 9.33 -25.13 -0.40
N TYR A 287 8.87 -25.19 -1.65
CA TYR A 287 8.75 -26.44 -2.41
C TYR A 287 10.10 -27.14 -2.65
N GLN A 288 11.19 -26.39 -2.86
CA GLN A 288 12.52 -26.97 -3.10
C GLN A 288 13.24 -27.42 -1.83
N LYS A 289 13.03 -26.73 -0.70
CA LYS A 289 13.76 -26.95 0.55
C LYS A 289 13.01 -27.84 1.54
N THR A 290 11.75 -28.17 1.26
CA THR A 290 10.92 -29.00 2.11
C THR A 290 10.31 -30.17 1.34
N ASP A 291 10.00 -31.25 2.06
CA ASP A 291 9.19 -32.35 1.53
C ASP A 291 7.72 -32.02 1.77
N VAL A 292 7.12 -31.23 0.88
CA VAL A 292 5.79 -30.63 1.10
C VAL A 292 4.70 -31.66 1.36
N ASP A 293 4.79 -32.84 0.75
CA ASP A 293 3.82 -33.94 0.89
C ASP A 293 3.90 -34.61 2.28
N LYS A 294 4.99 -34.40 3.02
CA LYS A 294 5.21 -34.96 4.36
C LYS A 294 4.45 -34.21 5.45
N PHE A 295 4.05 -32.96 5.20
CA PHE A 295 3.51 -32.06 6.22
C PHE A 295 2.03 -31.75 5.97
N LYS A 296 1.26 -31.70 7.05
CA LYS A 296 -0.18 -31.44 7.00
C LYS A 296 -0.54 -29.99 7.30
N ASN A 297 0.29 -29.33 8.09
CA ASN A 297 0.04 -27.98 8.60
C ASN A 297 1.20 -27.07 8.22
N TRP A 298 0.86 -25.84 7.86
CA TRP A 298 1.80 -24.82 7.42
C TRP A 298 1.59 -23.56 8.23
N VAL A 299 2.66 -23.08 8.86
CA VAL A 299 2.63 -21.88 9.71
C VAL A 299 3.53 -20.85 9.05
N VAL A 300 3.06 -19.61 8.95
CA VAL A 300 3.91 -18.47 8.58
C VAL A 300 4.17 -17.59 9.79
N GLY A 301 5.36 -17.01 9.87
CA GLY A 301 5.71 -16.03 10.88
C GLY A 301 6.44 -14.83 10.31
N GLU A 302 6.24 -13.70 10.95
CA GLU A 302 6.89 -12.42 10.66
C GLU A 302 7.45 -11.84 11.95
N ILE A 303 8.71 -11.42 11.91
CA ILE A 303 9.39 -10.74 13.00
C ILE A 303 9.99 -9.44 12.46
N ILE A 304 9.69 -8.32 13.10
CA ILE A 304 10.19 -6.99 12.74
C ILE A 304 10.87 -6.36 13.96
N PHE A 305 12.12 -5.94 13.77
CA PHE A 305 12.88 -5.13 14.72
C PHE A 305 13.00 -3.70 14.19
N LYS A 306 12.70 -2.70 15.03
CA LYS A 306 12.98 -1.28 14.76
C LYS A 306 14.32 -0.91 15.39
N GLY A 307 15.20 -0.31 14.61
CA GLY A 307 16.53 0.12 15.05
C GLY A 307 16.55 1.61 15.35
N LEU A 308 16.35 2.41 14.31
CA LEU A 308 16.34 3.86 14.41
C LEU A 308 15.41 4.48 13.36
N THR A 309 14.97 5.69 13.63
CA THR A 309 14.22 6.52 12.70
C THR A 309 14.96 7.80 12.42
N VAL A 310 15.25 8.10 11.15
CA VAL A 310 15.75 9.41 10.73
C VAL A 310 14.59 10.26 10.26
N THR A 311 14.45 11.44 10.83
CA THR A 311 13.37 12.40 10.54
C THR A 311 13.95 13.73 10.07
N MET A 312 13.35 14.35 9.07
CA MET A 312 13.64 15.75 8.73
C MET A 312 12.69 16.69 9.45
N ASP A 313 13.11 17.92 9.75
CA ASP A 313 12.17 18.99 10.13
C ASP A 313 11.15 19.27 9.02
N SER A 314 9.95 19.71 9.37
CA SER A 314 8.95 20.04 8.36
C SER A 314 9.37 21.33 7.64
N PRO A 315 9.22 21.41 6.30
CA PRO A 315 9.53 22.62 5.55
C PRO A 315 8.81 23.83 6.14
N GLY A 316 9.57 24.90 6.35
CA GLY A 316 9.04 26.17 6.82
C GLY A 316 8.34 26.96 5.72
N LYS A 317 8.14 28.27 5.94
CA LYS A 317 7.49 29.16 4.96
C LYS A 317 8.22 29.26 3.62
N GLU A 318 9.53 29.01 3.60
CA GLU A 318 10.34 29.03 2.38
C GLU A 318 10.13 27.78 1.52
N GLY A 319 9.38 26.79 2.02
CA GLY A 319 9.12 25.53 1.32
C GLY A 319 10.35 24.62 1.26
N LEU A 320 10.17 23.45 0.64
CA LEU A 320 11.28 22.50 0.46
C LEU A 320 12.12 22.83 -0.78
N PHE A 321 11.51 23.34 -1.84
CA PHE A 321 12.20 23.71 -3.08
C PHE A 321 12.55 25.19 -3.11
N VAL A 322 13.71 25.52 -3.65
CA VAL A 322 14.16 26.91 -3.86
C VAL A 322 13.27 27.60 -4.89
N ASP A 323 12.93 26.88 -5.96
CA ASP A 323 11.98 27.32 -6.97
C ASP A 323 10.59 26.73 -6.66
N GLY A 324 9.62 27.59 -6.37
CA GLY A 324 8.32 27.23 -5.78
C GLY A 324 7.31 26.52 -6.68
N ASP A 325 7.69 26.04 -7.87
CA ASP A 325 6.78 25.36 -8.79
C ASP A 325 7.12 23.86 -8.87
N VAL A 326 6.46 23.07 -8.02
CA VAL A 326 6.37 21.61 -8.20
C VAL A 326 4.96 21.28 -8.67
N ASP A 327 4.88 20.46 -9.71
CA ASP A 327 3.70 20.19 -10.54
C ASP A 327 2.48 19.63 -9.77
N LYS A 328 1.33 19.64 -10.44
CA LYS A 328 -0.06 19.44 -9.92
C LYS A 328 -0.43 18.03 -9.42
N ASP A 329 0.53 17.15 -9.18
CA ASP A 329 0.30 15.72 -8.87
C ASP A 329 0.41 15.41 -7.37
N ASP A 330 -0.14 16.29 -6.52
CA ASP A 330 -0.16 16.19 -5.05
C ASP A 330 1.18 15.69 -4.48
N PRO A 331 2.24 16.52 -4.56
CA PRO A 331 3.58 16.09 -4.18
C PRO A 331 3.68 15.71 -2.70
N VAL A 332 4.21 14.52 -2.43
CA VAL A 332 4.44 13.99 -1.08
C VAL A 332 5.94 13.85 -0.86
N TYR A 333 6.45 14.49 0.19
CA TYR A 333 7.85 14.34 0.59
C TYR A 333 8.01 13.27 1.67
N VAL A 334 9.12 12.53 1.61
CA VAL A 334 9.52 11.58 2.66
C VAL A 334 9.93 12.38 3.89
N LYS A 335 9.15 12.25 4.96
CA LYS A 335 9.37 12.96 6.24
C LYS A 335 10.30 12.17 7.15
N SER A 336 10.15 10.84 7.21
CA SER A 336 11.04 9.97 7.98
C SER A 336 11.20 8.60 7.35
N ILE A 337 12.29 7.93 7.71
CA ILE A 337 12.57 6.53 7.39
C ILE A 337 12.98 5.83 8.68
N THR A 338 12.30 4.73 9.00
CA THR A 338 12.69 3.83 10.08
C THR A 338 13.44 2.65 9.50
N TYR A 339 14.67 2.48 9.95
CA TYR A 339 15.53 1.37 9.60
C TYR A 339 15.41 0.26 10.64
N GLY A 340 15.52 -0.98 10.16
CA GLY A 340 15.70 -2.10 11.04
C GLY A 340 15.84 -3.43 10.33
N ALA A 341 15.30 -4.48 10.94
CA ALA A 341 15.52 -5.85 10.47
C ALA A 341 14.20 -6.58 10.41
N SER A 342 14.11 -7.50 9.46
CA SER A 342 12.92 -8.34 9.29
C SER A 342 13.30 -9.80 9.08
N ALA A 343 12.47 -10.69 9.59
CA ALA A 343 12.51 -12.09 9.28
C ALA A 343 11.13 -12.60 8.91
N TYR A 344 11.07 -13.43 7.87
CA TYR A 344 9.87 -14.13 7.46
C TYR A 344 10.19 -15.61 7.39
N PHE A 345 9.32 -16.44 7.93
CA PHE A 345 9.56 -17.88 7.93
C PHE A 345 8.29 -18.69 7.72
N VAL A 346 8.48 -19.86 7.12
CA VAL A 346 7.43 -20.87 6.95
C VAL A 346 7.87 -22.17 7.60
N ILE A 347 6.97 -22.75 8.39
CA ILE A 347 7.16 -24.04 9.05
C ILE A 347 6.18 -25.06 8.48
N GLY A 348 6.71 -26.13 7.88
CA GLY A 348 5.95 -27.33 7.53
C GLY A 348 5.98 -28.32 8.69
N SER A 349 4.81 -28.75 9.19
CA SER A 349 4.72 -29.63 10.37
C SER A 349 3.54 -30.61 10.30
N ASN A 350 3.64 -31.67 11.11
CA ASN A 350 2.52 -32.55 11.45
C ASN A 350 1.88 -32.20 12.80
N LEU A 351 2.46 -31.23 13.53
CA LEU A 351 1.88 -30.63 14.72
C LEU A 351 0.85 -29.58 14.30
N GLY A 352 -0.19 -29.37 15.11
CA GLY A 352 -1.19 -28.33 14.87
C GLY A 352 -0.64 -26.91 15.08
N TYR A 353 -1.35 -25.92 14.53
CA TYR A 353 -0.99 -24.49 14.63
C TYR A 353 -0.74 -24.05 16.07
N ASP A 354 -1.67 -24.33 16.99
CA ASP A 354 -1.57 -23.93 18.40
C ASP A 354 -0.33 -24.51 19.10
N GLU A 355 0.06 -25.75 18.73
CA GLU A 355 1.26 -26.38 19.30
C GLU A 355 2.53 -25.68 18.81
N ILE A 356 2.60 -25.31 17.53
CA ILE A 356 3.73 -24.56 16.98
C ILE A 356 3.80 -23.17 17.60
N LYS A 357 2.66 -22.48 17.74
CA LYS A 357 2.57 -21.19 18.42
C LYS A 357 3.10 -21.27 19.85
N VAL A 358 2.70 -22.29 20.63
CA VAL A 358 3.22 -22.49 21.99
C VAL A 358 4.73 -22.77 21.99
N ILE A 359 5.25 -23.50 21.01
CA ILE A 359 6.69 -23.78 20.90
C ILE A 359 7.49 -22.50 20.63
N LEU A 360 7.07 -21.69 19.65
CA LEU A 360 7.79 -20.48 19.23
C LEU A 360 7.68 -19.31 20.22
N THR A 361 6.70 -19.34 21.12
CA THR A 361 6.51 -18.31 22.15
C THR A 361 7.19 -18.62 23.47
N LYS A 362 7.85 -19.78 23.59
CA LYS A 362 8.60 -20.11 24.80
C LYS A 362 9.86 -19.23 24.90
N PRO A 363 10.17 -18.71 26.10
CA PRO A 363 11.35 -17.88 26.32
C PRO A 363 12.67 -18.63 26.20
N SER A 364 12.66 -19.97 26.23
CA SER A 364 13.83 -20.79 25.97
C SER A 364 13.44 -22.12 25.30
N LEU A 365 14.26 -22.54 24.34
CA LEU A 365 14.13 -23.82 23.66
C LEU A 365 14.84 -24.89 24.48
N THR A 366 14.06 -25.70 25.20
CA THR A 366 14.55 -26.87 25.95
C THR A 366 14.78 -28.06 25.01
N ASP A 367 15.55 -29.08 25.44
CA ASP A 367 15.89 -30.25 24.61
C ASP A 367 14.65 -30.97 24.03
N ASP A 368 13.54 -31.02 24.80
CA ASP A 368 12.26 -31.60 24.34
C ASP A 368 11.57 -30.76 23.26
N VAL A 369 11.82 -29.46 23.23
CA VAL A 369 11.30 -28.55 22.19
C VAL A 369 12.11 -28.72 20.91
N TRP A 370 13.44 -28.83 21.02
CA TRP A 370 14.31 -29.13 19.87
C TRP A 370 13.94 -30.46 19.20
N GLU A 371 13.68 -31.52 19.97
CA GLU A 371 13.26 -32.82 19.40
C GLU A 371 11.93 -32.75 18.63
N LYS A 372 11.04 -31.82 19.01
CA LYS A 372 9.79 -31.56 18.28
C LYS A 372 10.03 -30.77 17.00
N LEU A 373 10.85 -29.72 17.06
CA LEU A 373 11.20 -28.90 15.91
C LEU A 373 12.02 -29.68 14.86
N ASP A 374 12.85 -30.64 15.27
CA ASP A 374 13.60 -31.54 14.37
C ASP A 374 12.71 -32.38 13.45
N LYS A 375 11.42 -32.53 13.79
CA LYS A 375 10.42 -33.26 12.97
C LYS A 375 9.65 -32.35 12.02
N THR A 376 9.97 -31.06 12.00
CA THR A 376 9.37 -30.03 11.16
C THR A 376 10.38 -29.54 10.12
N ALA A 377 9.92 -28.82 9.11
CA ALA A 377 10.78 -28.11 8.18
C ALA A 377 10.64 -26.60 8.40
N LEU A 378 11.75 -25.87 8.31
CA LEU A 378 11.79 -24.42 8.36
C LEU A 378 12.39 -23.89 7.06
N VAL A 379 11.78 -22.86 6.50
CA VAL A 379 12.42 -21.97 5.54
C VAL A 379 12.33 -20.56 6.11
N LEU A 380 13.47 -19.88 6.20
CA LEU A 380 13.63 -18.59 6.83
C LEU A 380 14.35 -17.65 5.85
N ILE A 381 13.81 -16.45 5.69
CA ILE A 381 14.53 -15.33 5.09
C ILE A 381 14.74 -14.21 6.13
N THR A 382 15.94 -13.64 6.18
CA THR A 382 16.31 -12.57 7.11
C THR A 382 16.94 -11.40 6.39
N SER A 383 16.52 -10.18 6.73
CA SER A 383 17.13 -8.92 6.31
C SER A 383 17.68 -8.22 7.53
N SER A 384 19.01 -8.27 7.68
CA SER A 384 19.75 -7.78 8.87
C SER A 384 20.77 -6.69 8.54
N SER A 385 20.95 -6.38 7.26
CA SER A 385 21.86 -5.35 6.75
C SER A 385 21.07 -4.30 5.96
N PRO A 386 21.70 -3.17 5.58
CA PRO A 386 21.08 -2.21 4.66
C PRO A 386 20.91 -2.75 3.24
N ASP A 387 21.46 -3.92 2.93
CA ASP A 387 21.33 -4.55 1.61
C ASP A 387 19.91 -5.09 1.40
N GLU A 388 19.54 -5.16 0.14
CA GLU A 388 18.17 -5.40 -0.32
C GLU A 388 17.89 -6.90 -0.53
N GLU A 389 18.89 -7.74 -0.31
CA GLU A 389 18.86 -9.17 -0.52
C GLU A 389 18.79 -9.88 0.83
N ALA A 390 17.69 -10.58 1.09
CA ALA A 390 17.56 -11.40 2.28
C ALA A 390 18.44 -12.65 2.22
N ASP A 391 19.00 -13.00 3.37
CA ASP A 391 19.70 -14.25 3.59
C ASP A 391 18.70 -15.40 3.75
N LEU A 392 18.98 -16.53 3.10
CA LEU A 392 18.16 -17.75 3.17
C LEU A 392 18.77 -18.76 4.15
N SER A 393 17.95 -19.27 5.08
CA SER A 393 18.30 -20.37 5.98
C SER A 393 17.17 -21.39 6.09
N THR A 394 17.51 -22.59 6.52
CA THR A 394 16.56 -23.64 6.90
C THR A 394 16.79 -24.13 8.33
N SER A 395 17.47 -23.32 9.15
CA SER A 395 17.87 -23.70 10.51
C SER A 395 17.15 -22.88 11.58
N TYR A 396 16.58 -23.56 12.57
CA TYR A 396 16.05 -22.95 13.78
C TYR A 396 17.13 -22.22 14.60
N SER A 397 18.40 -22.64 14.50
CA SER A 397 19.49 -21.89 15.13
C SER A 397 19.68 -20.51 14.50
N SER A 398 19.45 -20.37 13.18
CA SER A 398 19.48 -19.06 12.51
C SER A 398 18.32 -18.18 12.96
N LEU A 399 17.11 -18.75 13.10
CA LEU A 399 15.96 -18.02 13.65
C LEU A 399 16.23 -17.54 15.08
N SER A 400 16.75 -18.42 15.95
CA SER A 400 17.12 -18.08 17.32
C SER A 400 18.20 -17.00 17.35
N SER A 401 19.23 -17.12 16.51
CA SER A 401 20.31 -16.14 16.41
C SER A 401 19.79 -14.79 15.95
N PHE A 402 18.86 -14.75 15.00
CA PHE A 402 18.23 -13.50 14.55
C PHE A 402 17.41 -12.83 15.66
N MET A 403 16.66 -13.61 16.43
CA MET A 403 15.88 -13.08 17.56
C MET A 403 16.76 -12.45 18.65
N GLU A 404 17.97 -12.99 18.87
CA GLU A 404 18.92 -12.47 19.84
C GLU A 404 19.78 -11.32 19.28
N HIS A 405 20.13 -11.40 17.98
CA HIS A 405 21.04 -10.49 17.29
C HIS A 405 20.50 -10.18 15.88
N PRO A 406 19.49 -9.30 15.76
CA PRO A 406 18.81 -9.05 14.49
C PRO A 406 19.60 -8.16 13.51
N TYR A 407 20.71 -7.55 13.94
CA TYR A 407 21.60 -6.79 13.08
C TYR A 407 22.97 -7.42 12.95
N ASP A 408 23.55 -7.23 11.76
CA ASP A 408 24.99 -7.35 11.59
C ASP A 408 25.69 -6.24 12.38
N SER A 409 26.82 -6.58 13.00
CA SER A 409 27.52 -5.70 13.93
C SER A 409 27.78 -4.32 13.30
N GLY A 410 27.27 -3.28 13.97
CA GLY A 410 27.45 -1.88 13.60
C GLY A 410 26.51 -1.38 12.50
N GLN A 411 25.65 -2.20 11.91
CA GLN A 411 24.72 -1.78 10.84
C GLN A 411 23.42 -1.20 11.39
N TYR A 412 22.81 -0.27 10.64
CA TYR A 412 21.52 0.35 10.98
C TYR A 412 20.31 -0.40 10.39
N GLY A 413 20.55 -1.39 9.52
CA GLY A 413 19.53 -2.23 8.92
C GLY A 413 18.87 -1.67 7.66
N TYR A 414 17.84 -2.37 7.21
CA TYR A 414 17.05 -2.13 6.00
C TYR A 414 15.89 -1.15 6.26
N PRO A 415 15.43 -0.34 5.29
CA PRO A 415 14.23 0.49 5.45
C PRO A 415 12.96 -0.36 5.70
N ILE A 416 12.36 -0.24 6.88
CA ILE A 416 11.15 -1.02 7.26
C ILE A 416 9.89 -0.16 7.18
N TYR A 417 9.97 1.10 7.62
CA TYR A 417 8.84 2.04 7.56
C TYR A 417 9.28 3.37 6.98
N CYS A 418 8.33 4.09 6.40
CA CYS A 418 8.50 5.50 6.05
C CYS A 418 7.26 6.30 6.43
N THR A 419 7.43 7.60 6.63
CA THR A 419 6.31 8.55 6.71
C THR A 419 6.38 9.53 5.55
N GLY A 420 5.22 9.87 4.98
CA GLY A 420 5.09 10.88 3.95
C GLY A 420 4.28 12.07 4.46
N CYS A 421 4.57 13.26 3.94
CA CYS A 421 3.74 14.44 4.15
C CYS A 421 3.48 15.14 2.82
N TYR A 422 2.28 15.67 2.63
CA TYR A 422 2.00 16.52 1.48
C TYR A 422 2.81 17.82 1.57
N LEU A 423 3.37 18.23 0.43
CA LEU A 423 4.28 19.37 0.36
C LEU A 423 3.56 20.73 0.56
N ASP A 424 2.26 20.79 0.29
CA ASP A 424 1.45 22.01 0.34
C ASP A 424 1.09 22.43 1.78
N ASP A 425 0.74 21.46 2.63
CA ASP A 425 0.23 21.73 3.98
C ASP A 425 0.95 20.97 5.10
N ASN A 426 1.91 20.11 4.77
CA ASN A 426 2.64 19.21 5.68
C ASN A 426 1.74 18.21 6.43
N SER A 427 0.51 17.98 5.99
CA SER A 427 -0.35 16.92 6.52
C SER A 427 0.23 15.55 6.16
N PHE A 428 -0.02 14.55 7.02
CA PHE A 428 0.49 13.21 6.79
C PHE A 428 -0.18 12.56 5.59
N PHE A 429 0.64 11.96 4.73
CA PHE A 429 0.17 11.07 3.68
C PHE A 429 -0.20 9.73 4.31
N HIS A 430 -1.46 9.34 4.12
CA HIS A 430 -1.94 8.04 4.54
C HIS A 430 -2.06 7.14 3.32
N TYR A 431 -1.22 6.11 3.28
CA TYR A 431 -1.36 5.03 2.33
C TYR A 431 -2.50 4.12 2.80
N LEU A 432 -3.56 3.98 2.00
CA LEU A 432 -4.68 3.06 2.28
C LEU A 432 -4.21 1.60 2.11
N CYS A 433 -3.49 1.10 3.11
CA CYS A 433 -3.47 -0.31 3.47
C CYS A 433 -4.14 -0.41 4.84
N GLU A 434 -5.32 -1.02 4.87
CA GLU A 434 -5.96 -1.41 6.13
C GLU A 434 -5.01 -2.35 6.89
N GLU A 435 -4.46 -1.89 8.01
CA GLU A 435 -4.10 -2.74 9.15
C GLU A 435 -4.12 -1.85 10.41
N TYR A 436 -5.29 -1.61 10.99
CA TYR A 436 -5.44 -1.30 12.42
C TYR A 436 -6.86 -1.66 12.91
N GLU A 437 -6.98 -2.81 13.57
CA GLU A 437 -7.75 -2.95 14.82
C GLU A 437 -6.85 -3.59 15.88
#